data_AF-A0A9D5BWE5-F1
#
_entry.id   AF-A0A9D5BWE5-F1
#
_cell.length_a   1.000
_cell.length_b   1.000
_cell.length_c   1.000
_cell.angle_alpha   90.00
_cell.angle_beta   90.00
_cell.angle_gamma   90.00
#
_symmetry.space_group_name_H-M   'P 1'
#
loop_
_entity.id
_entity.type
_entity.pdbx_description
1 polymer ?
#
loop_
_entity_poly.entity_id
_entity_poly.type
_entity_poly.pdbx_seq_one_letter_code
_entity_poly.pdbx_strand_id
1 'polypeptide(L)'
;MFAKLFRGCGGEPSSGSSSHKLKQKISIEVERAREFTKAKNKQAAFESLKRKRYYEVQMEQLESFQSRILDQEQKLPQKSPFHSRQSQQISYKVKSNLHKSNLA
;
A
#
# COMPACT_ATOMS: atom_id res chain seq x y z
N MET A 1 27.67 -11.57 20.92
CA MET A 1 26.60 -11.47 21.93
C MET A 1 25.75 -10.22 21.71
N PHE A 2 24.96 -10.16 20.63
CA PHE A 2 24.12 -8.98 20.28
C PHE A 2 22.64 -9.18 20.64
N ALA A 3 22.36 -10.01 21.64
CA ALA A 3 21.00 -10.36 22.03
C ALA A 3 20.49 -9.48 23.18
N LYS A 4 19.27 -8.95 23.00
CA LYS A 4 18.29 -8.53 24.04
C LYS A 4 18.09 -7.05 24.40
N LEU A 5 18.61 -6.05 23.68
CA LEU A 5 18.31 -4.65 24.05
C LEU A 5 16.92 -4.12 23.63
N PHE A 6 16.20 -4.77 22.73
CA PHE A 6 14.95 -4.21 22.18
C PHE A 6 13.72 -5.04 22.56
N ARG A 7 13.35 -5.00 23.85
CA ARG A 7 12.04 -5.46 24.33
C ARG A 7 11.11 -4.24 24.45
N GLY A 8 10.54 -3.80 23.33
CA GLY A 8 9.67 -2.62 23.35
C GLY A 8 9.15 -2.20 21.98
N CYS A 9 8.41 -3.07 21.30
CA CYS A 9 7.41 -2.70 20.28
C CYS A 9 6.57 -3.95 19.99
N GLY A 10 5.60 -4.22 20.86
CA GLY A 10 4.59 -5.27 20.70
C GLY A 10 3.56 -4.90 19.64
N GLY A 11 3.99 -4.77 18.38
CA GLY A 11 3.10 -4.68 17.23
C GLY A 11 2.94 -6.06 16.61
N GLU A 12 1.80 -6.70 16.87
CA GLU A 12 1.31 -7.87 16.14
C GLU A 12 1.60 -7.73 14.63
N PRO A 13 2.25 -8.72 13.98
CA PRO A 13 2.50 -8.68 12.55
C PRO A 13 1.21 -9.00 11.80
N SER A 14 0.27 -8.06 11.79
CA SER A 14 -0.77 -8.07 10.76
C SER A 14 -0.08 -7.99 9.40
N SER A 15 -0.62 -8.70 8.41
CA SER A 15 -0.08 -8.93 7.06
C SER A 15 -0.04 -7.66 6.17
N GLY A 16 0.26 -6.51 6.77
CA GLY A 16 0.12 -5.18 6.20
C GLY A 16 1.22 -4.82 5.20
N SER A 17 0.75 -4.34 4.06
CA SER A 17 1.36 -3.50 3.04
C SER A 17 2.78 -2.97 3.32
N SER A 18 3.64 -2.95 2.30
CA SER A 18 5.04 -2.48 2.34
C SER A 18 5.25 -1.16 3.12
N SER A 19 4.31 -0.21 3.02
CA SER A 19 4.30 1.05 3.79
C SER A 19 4.31 0.86 5.31
N HIS A 20 3.53 -0.09 5.83
CA HIS A 20 3.43 -0.37 7.27
C HIS A 20 4.77 -0.87 7.84
N LYS A 21 5.49 -1.71 7.07
CA LYS A 21 6.82 -2.22 7.45
C LYS A 21 7.87 -1.11 7.52
N LEU A 22 7.81 -0.13 6.61
CA LEU A 22 8.73 1.03 6.63
C LEU A 22 8.46 1.92 7.85
N LYS A 23 7.19 2.20 8.17
CA LYS A 23 6.82 2.97 9.37
C LYS A 23 7.32 2.31 10.66
N GLN A 24 7.20 0.98 10.77
CA GLN A 24 7.74 0.24 11.91
C GLN A 24 9.27 0.35 12.00
N LYS A 25 9.99 0.24 10.89
CA LYS A 25 11.45 0.40 10.84
C LYS A 25 11.89 1.82 11.24
N ILE A 26 11.19 2.85 10.76
CA ILE A 26 11.45 4.25 11.13
C ILE A 26 11.31 4.44 12.64
N SER A 27 10.23 3.92 13.24
CA SER A 27 10.01 3.98 14.69
C SER A 27 11.14 3.31 15.48
N ILE A 28 11.62 2.14 15.03
CA ILE A 28 12.74 1.44 15.65
C ILE A 28 14.03 2.27 15.60
N GLU A 29 14.36 2.88 14.46
CA GLU A 29 15.58 3.70 14.34
C GLU A 29 15.50 4.98 15.19
N VAL A 30 14.31 5.55 15.38
CA VAL A 30 14.10 6.71 16.28
C VAL A 30 14.39 6.33 17.73
N GLU A 31 13.84 5.22 18.21
CA GLU A 31 14.10 4.75 19.59
C GLU A 31 15.57 4.38 19.78
N ARG A 32 16.18 3.73 18.79
CA ARG A 32 17.62 3.42 18.81
C ARG A 32 18.48 4.68 18.87
N ALA A 33 18.14 5.73 18.12
CA ALA A 33 18.85 7.00 18.18
C ALA A 33 18.76 7.62 19.59
N ARG A 34 17.56 7.58 20.21
CA ARG A 34 17.33 8.09 21.59
C ARG A 34 18.17 7.34 22.62
N GLU A 35 18.25 6.01 22.51
CA GLU A 35 19.10 5.19 23.38
C GLU A 35 20.58 5.54 23.24
N PHE A 36 21.08 5.70 22.01
CA PHE A 36 22.47 6.10 21.79
C PHE A 36 22.78 7.52 22.28
N THR A 37 21.81 8.45 22.20
CA THR A 37 21.96 9.77 22.82
C THR A 37 22.07 9.67 24.34
N LYS A 38 21.24 8.83 25.00
CA LYS A 38 21.33 8.57 26.45
C LYS A 38 22.67 7.94 26.84
N ALA A 39 23.18 7.02 26.01
CA ALA A 39 24.49 6.40 26.17
C ALA A 39 25.67 7.29 25.77
N LYS A 40 25.45 8.57 25.39
CA LYS A 40 26.45 9.52 24.89
C LYS A 40 27.24 9.04 23.66
N ASN A 41 26.72 8.06 22.93
CA ASN A 41 27.33 7.53 21.71
C ASN A 41 26.84 8.30 20.47
N LYS A 42 27.53 9.40 20.16
CA LYS A 42 27.16 10.31 19.06
C LYS A 42 27.23 9.64 17.68
N GLN A 43 28.21 8.75 17.46
CA GLN A 43 28.41 8.05 16.19
C GLN A 43 27.22 7.14 15.87
N ALA A 44 26.83 6.29 16.83
CA ALA A 44 25.74 5.34 16.65
C ALA A 44 24.37 6.03 16.55
N ALA A 45 24.18 7.15 17.27
CA ALA A 45 23.00 7.98 17.13
C ALA A 45 22.89 8.56 15.71
N PHE A 46 23.98 9.11 15.16
CA PHE A 46 24.02 9.65 13.81
C PHE A 46 23.76 8.59 12.74
N GLU A 47 24.32 7.39 12.89
CA GLU A 47 24.02 6.27 11.98
C GLU A 47 22.55 5.85 12.02
N SER A 48 21.93 5.83 13.20
CA SER A 48 20.50 5.52 13.35
C SER A 48 19.63 6.57 12.64
N LEU A 49 20.02 7.86 12.72
CA LEU A 49 19.35 8.94 11.97
C LEU A 49 19.54 8.83 10.45
N LYS A 50 20.71 8.38 9.98
CA LYS A 50 20.92 8.09 8.55
C LYS A 50 20.00 6.97 8.07
N ARG A 51 19.89 5.87 8.83
CA ARG A 51 18.99 4.75 8.51
C ARG A 51 17.52 5.19 8.52
N LYS A 52 17.12 6.00 9.50
CA LYS A 52 15.79 6.63 9.55
C LYS A 52 15.48 7.39 8.26
N ARG A 53 16.37 8.31 7.85
CA ARG A 53 16.18 9.13 6.64
C ARG A 53 16.06 8.27 5.39
N TYR A 54 16.85 7.21 5.27
CA TYR A 54 16.75 6.27 4.15
C TYR A 54 15.36 5.63 4.06
N TYR A 55 14.79 5.20 5.19
CA TYR A 55 13.43 4.63 5.20
C TYR A 55 12.33 5.67 4.94
N GLU A 56 12.52 6.92 5.36
CA GLU A 56 11.59 8.02 5.04
C GLU A 56 11.54 8.29 3.53
N VAL A 57 12.69 8.35 2.87
CA VAL A 57 12.75 8.52 1.40
C VAL A 57 12.09 7.35 0.67
N GLN A 58 12.30 6.12 1.14
CA GLN A 58 11.62 4.94 0.57
C GLN A 58 10.09 5.01 0.73
N MET A 59 9.63 5.57 1.85
CA MET A 59 8.20 5.74 2.11
C MET A 59 7.59 6.82 1.19
N GLU A 60 8.27 7.97 1.03
CA GLU A 60 7.87 9.03 0.12
C GLU A 60 7.79 8.53 -1.35
N GLN A 61 8.78 7.73 -1.78
CA GLN A 61 8.75 7.12 -3.10
C GLN A 61 7.55 6.18 -3.27
N LEU A 62 7.26 5.37 -2.25
CA LEU A 62 6.11 4.46 -2.27
C LEU A 62 4.78 5.22 -2.33
N GLU A 63 4.66 6.32 -1.60
CA GLU A 63 3.50 7.23 -1.65
C GLU A 63 3.36 7.90 -3.03
N SER A 64 4.47 8.33 -3.64
CA SER A 64 4.48 8.84 -5.01
C SER A 64 3.98 7.82 -6.03
N PHE A 65 4.41 6.56 -5.92
CA PHE A 65 3.90 5.49 -6.77
C PHE A 65 2.40 5.26 -6.59
N GLN A 66 1.92 5.26 -5.35
CA GLN A 66 0.49 5.13 -5.06
C GLN A 66 -0.34 6.25 -5.70
N SER A 67 0.09 7.50 -5.57
CA SER A 67 -0.58 8.65 -6.20
C SER A 67 -0.61 8.53 -7.73
N ARG A 68 0.51 8.12 -8.34
CA ARG A 68 0.59 7.92 -9.80
C ARG A 68 -0.35 6.82 -10.30
N ILE A 69 -0.48 5.73 -9.54
CA ILE A 69 -1.41 4.65 -9.87
C ILE A 69 -2.84 5.16 -9.73
N LEU A 70 -3.17 5.85 -8.64
CA LEU A 70 -4.51 6.40 -8.42
C LEU A 70 -4.92 7.38 -9.53
N ASP A 71 -4.01 8.25 -9.98
CA ASP A 71 -4.23 9.15 -11.10
C ASP A 71 -4.48 8.41 -12.42
N GLN A 72 -3.80 7.29 -12.64
CA GLN A 72 -4.01 6.44 -13.82
C GLN A 72 -5.37 5.74 -13.76
N GLU A 73 -5.72 5.16 -12.62
CA GLU A 73 -7.02 4.53 -12.39
C GLU A 73 -8.18 5.52 -12.57
N GLN A 74 -8.00 6.79 -12.18
CA GLN A 74 -8.99 7.84 -12.41
C GLN A 74 -9.14 8.21 -13.90
N LYS A 75 -8.03 8.21 -14.66
CA LYS A 75 -8.03 8.52 -16.09
C LYS A 75 -8.57 7.39 -16.96
N LEU A 76 -8.61 6.17 -16.44
CA LEU A 76 -9.32 5.09 -17.12
C LEU A 76 -10.81 5.43 -17.13
N PRO A 77 -11.49 5.30 -18.28
CA PRO A 77 -12.93 5.42 -18.30
C PRO A 77 -13.47 4.33 -17.37
N GLN A 78 -14.03 4.74 -16.22
CA GLN A 78 -14.99 3.94 -15.46
C GLN A 78 -15.82 3.21 -16.50
N LYS A 79 -15.81 1.86 -16.49
CA LYS A 79 -16.66 1.05 -17.36
C LYS A 79 -18.08 1.55 -17.15
N SER A 80 -18.51 2.44 -18.03
CA SER A 80 -19.68 3.23 -17.77
C SER A 80 -20.87 2.28 -17.75
N PRO A 81 -21.85 2.48 -16.86
CA PRO A 81 -23.10 1.71 -16.88
C PRO A 81 -23.84 1.85 -18.23
N PHE A 82 -23.39 2.75 -19.10
CA PHE A 82 -24.00 3.02 -20.39
C PHE A 82 -23.80 1.88 -21.40
N HIS A 83 -22.69 1.15 -21.35
CA HIS A 83 -22.48 0.01 -22.25
C HIS A 83 -23.16 -1.28 -21.77
N SER A 84 -23.56 -1.35 -20.49
CA SER A 84 -24.31 -2.50 -19.96
C SER A 84 -25.77 -2.47 -20.42
N ARG A 85 -26.40 -1.29 -20.50
CA ARG A 85 -27.80 -1.18 -20.95
C ARG A 85 -27.99 -1.65 -22.38
N GLN A 86 -27.16 -1.20 -23.33
CA GLN A 86 -27.31 -1.60 -24.74
C GLN A 86 -27.04 -3.10 -24.93
N SER A 87 -26.05 -3.65 -24.22
CA SER A 87 -25.74 -5.09 -24.21
C SER A 87 -26.87 -5.92 -23.59
N GLN A 88 -27.47 -5.45 -22.49
CA GLN A 88 -28.69 -6.05 -21.92
C GLN A 88 -29.86 -5.95 -22.90
N GLN A 89 -29.96 -4.85 -23.65
CA GLN A 89 -31.04 -4.67 -24.61
C GLN A 89 -30.99 -5.67 -25.76
N ILE A 90 -29.80 -5.81 -26.34
CA ILE A 90 -29.55 -6.77 -27.41
C ILE A 90 -29.75 -8.20 -26.90
N SER A 91 -29.31 -8.51 -25.67
CA SER A 91 -29.51 -9.82 -25.06
C SER A 91 -30.99 -10.19 -24.91
N TYR A 92 -31.86 -9.27 -24.46
CA TYR A 92 -33.30 -9.56 -24.37
C TYR A 92 -33.92 -9.74 -25.76
N LYS A 93 -33.53 -8.93 -26.75
CA LYS A 93 -34.05 -9.05 -28.13
C LYS A 93 -33.67 -10.38 -28.76
N VAL A 94 -32.41 -10.82 -28.61
CA VAL A 94 -31.96 -12.10 -29.13
C VAL A 94 -32.68 -13.27 -28.45
N LYS A 95 -32.83 -13.25 -27.13
CA LYS A 95 -33.54 -14.31 -26.38
C LYS A 95 -35.01 -14.41 -26.76
N SER A 96 -35.71 -13.28 -26.91
CA SER A 96 -37.11 -13.28 -27.33
C SER A 96 -37.30 -13.76 -28.77
N ASN A 97 -36.38 -13.43 -29.68
CA ASN A 97 -36.43 -13.92 -31.06
C ASN A 97 -36.14 -15.43 -31.15
N LEU A 98 -35.20 -15.94 -30.34
CA LEU A 98 -34.92 -17.37 -30.24
C LEU A 98 -36.11 -18.16 -29.67
N HIS A 99 -36.80 -17.64 -28.67
CA HIS A 99 -37.99 -18.31 -28.12
C HIS A 99 -39.13 -18.37 -29.16
N LYS A 100 -39.29 -17.31 -29.97
CA LYS A 100 -40.30 -17.27 -31.04
C LYS A 100 -40.00 -18.23 -32.20
N SER A 101 -38.72 -18.47 -32.52
CA SER A 101 -38.34 -19.40 -33.59
C SER A 101 -38.37 -20.87 -33.19
N ASN A 102 -38.45 -21.19 -31.89
CA ASN A 102 -38.58 -22.56 -31.37
C ASN A 102 -40.04 -22.97 -31.07
N LEU A 103 -40.99 -22.06 -31.28
CA LEU A 103 -42.44 -22.29 -31.11
C LEU A 103 -43.22 -22.30 -32.44
N ALA A 104 -42.50 -22.24 -33.57
CA ALA A 104 -43.03 -22.41 -34.93
C ALA A 104 -42.56 -23.74 -35.49
#